data_AF-A0A382Z544-F1
#
_entry.id   AF-A0A382Z544-F1
#
_cell.length_a   1.000
_cell.length_b   1.000
_cell.length_c   1.000
_cell.angle_alpha   90.00
_cell.angle_beta   90.00
_cell.angle_gamma   90.00
#
_symmetry.space_group_name_H-M   'P 1'
#
loop_
_entity.id
_entity.type
_entity.pdbx_description
1 polymer ?
#
loop_
_entity_poly.entity_id
_entity_poly.type
_entity_poly.pdbx_seq_one_letter_code
_entity_poly.pdbx_strand_id
1 'polypeptide(L)'
;SGNSSLLSNTEPNAYDIEQGIKDSPYGDAGSLEITAQTLKLADRSKISSDSFTSGDGGNVVITTGDLGLENHSAIYAGSLSTGDGGKIEINSASMTLADKSAVVADVRASGQGGSIGIKLEEMKLDNSLIFGSTTGSGKGSSITVESGLISLLNGARIESATSGAGAAGSLEIEAVNISIAGEGEGFDPKDIEGGETGKMASSGLVTSTRSEGAAGTISVNGSVLDMMGGLVSSSSVGNGNAGEVTITVPEVRVLAGGE
;
A
#
# COMPACT_ATOMS: atom_id res chain seq x y z
N SER A 1 25.91 -6.45 -4.11
CA SER A 1 24.48 -6.72 -4.31
C SER A 1 23.92 -7.19 -2.98
N GLY A 2 23.31 -6.28 -2.22
CA GLY A 2 22.89 -6.46 -0.82
C GLY A 2 21.42 -6.82 -0.63
N ASN A 3 20.72 -7.09 -1.72
CA ASN A 3 19.29 -7.35 -1.75
C ASN A 3 19.02 -8.72 -1.09
N SER A 4 18.15 -8.77 -0.09
CA SER A 4 17.73 -10.01 0.58
C SER A 4 16.23 -10.22 0.42
N SER A 5 15.80 -11.49 0.33
CA SER A 5 14.39 -11.82 0.13
C SER A 5 13.90 -12.91 1.09
N LEU A 6 12.70 -12.73 1.63
CA LEU A 6 11.90 -13.77 2.29
C LEU A 6 10.65 -14.01 1.45
N LEU A 7 10.49 -15.22 0.91
CA LEU A 7 9.49 -15.51 -0.11
C LEU A 7 8.61 -16.70 0.28
N SER A 8 7.31 -16.57 0.05
CA SER A 8 6.33 -17.65 0.02
C SER A 8 5.38 -17.49 -1.18
N ASN A 9 5.93 -17.03 -2.30
CA ASN A 9 5.21 -16.73 -3.54
C ASN A 9 4.93 -17.97 -4.40
N THR A 10 4.07 -17.83 -5.41
CA THR A 10 4.00 -18.78 -6.54
C THR A 10 4.73 -18.20 -7.73
N GLU A 11 5.63 -18.96 -8.35
CA GLU A 11 6.32 -18.54 -9.58
C GLU A 11 6.06 -19.54 -10.70
N PRO A 12 5.98 -19.08 -11.97
CA PRO A 12 5.94 -20.00 -13.10
C PRO A 12 7.17 -20.91 -13.07
N ASN A 13 6.96 -22.21 -13.25
CA ASN A 13 8.09 -23.12 -13.32
C ASN A 13 8.89 -22.87 -14.63
N ALA A 14 10.20 -23.13 -14.61
CA ALA A 14 11.09 -22.85 -15.74
C ALA A 14 10.65 -23.57 -17.04
N TYR A 15 10.06 -24.76 -16.91
CA TYR A 15 9.54 -25.52 -18.05
C TYR A 15 8.37 -24.80 -18.73
N ASP A 16 7.40 -24.29 -17.98
CA ASP A 16 6.27 -23.55 -18.52
C ASP A 16 6.72 -22.27 -19.24
N ILE A 17 7.72 -21.57 -18.67
CA ILE A 17 8.34 -20.40 -19.32
C ILE A 17 9.00 -20.81 -20.64
N GLU A 18 9.83 -21.85 -20.64
CA GLU A 18 10.53 -22.35 -21.83
C GLU A 18 9.58 -22.83 -22.93
N GLN A 19 8.45 -23.43 -22.55
CA GLN A 19 7.42 -23.90 -23.47
C GLN A 19 6.41 -22.81 -23.87
N GLY A 20 6.51 -21.60 -23.32
CA GLY A 20 5.56 -20.52 -23.58
C GLY A 20 4.14 -20.82 -23.10
N ILE A 21 4.00 -21.67 -22.09
CA ILE A 21 2.72 -22.02 -21.46
C ILE A 21 2.32 -20.86 -20.55
N LYS A 22 1.20 -20.20 -20.87
CA LYS A 22 0.74 -18.99 -20.16
C LYS A 22 -0.41 -19.24 -19.18
N ASP A 23 -1.04 -20.42 -19.23
CA ASP A 23 -2.30 -20.71 -18.54
C ASP A 23 -2.25 -22.01 -17.70
N SER A 24 -1.07 -22.40 -17.22
CA SER A 24 -1.00 -23.49 -16.22
C SER A 24 -1.79 -23.04 -14.99
N PRO A 25 -2.69 -23.88 -14.42
CA PRO A 25 -3.32 -23.57 -13.15
C PRO A 25 -2.27 -23.72 -12.05
N TYR A 26 -1.96 -22.61 -11.39
CA TYR A 26 -1.12 -22.58 -10.21
C TYR A 26 -1.99 -22.42 -8.96
N GLY A 27 -1.47 -22.88 -7.82
CA GLY A 27 -2.13 -22.66 -6.55
C GLY A 27 -1.98 -21.22 -6.05
N ASP A 28 -2.60 -20.96 -4.91
CA ASP A 28 -2.49 -19.68 -4.21
C ASP A 28 -1.10 -19.53 -3.60
N ALA A 29 -0.67 -18.28 -3.41
CA ALA A 29 0.56 -18.01 -2.68
C ALA A 29 0.40 -18.33 -1.19
N GLY A 30 1.53 -18.65 -0.54
CA GLY A 30 1.52 -19.14 0.83
C GLY A 30 1.39 -18.02 1.88
N SER A 31 1.80 -18.34 3.10
CA SER A 31 1.77 -17.39 4.23
C SER A 31 3.17 -17.22 4.80
N LEU A 32 3.56 -15.98 5.07
CA LEU A 32 4.76 -15.62 5.83
C LEU A 32 4.34 -15.08 7.20
N GLU A 33 4.88 -15.66 8.26
CA GLU A 33 4.70 -15.18 9.63
C GLU A 33 6.07 -14.84 10.22
N ILE A 34 6.26 -13.60 10.64
CA ILE A 34 7.52 -13.08 11.17
C ILE A 34 7.27 -12.52 12.55
N THR A 35 7.97 -13.07 13.55
CA THR A 35 8.00 -12.53 14.91
C THR A 35 9.44 -12.16 15.28
N ALA A 36 9.68 -10.90 15.62
CA ALA A 36 11.00 -10.40 15.97
C ALA A 36 10.92 -9.27 17.01
N GLN A 37 12.04 -8.89 17.63
CA GLN A 37 12.11 -7.61 18.36
C GLN A 37 12.24 -6.45 17.37
N THR A 38 13.02 -6.65 16.31
CA THR A 38 13.31 -5.68 15.28
C THR A 38 13.35 -6.39 13.94
N LEU A 39 12.64 -5.85 12.94
CA LEU A 39 12.68 -6.31 11.57
C LEU A 39 13.10 -5.12 10.68
N LYS A 40 14.22 -5.28 9.97
CA LYS A 40 14.73 -4.25 9.05
C LYS A 40 14.93 -4.82 7.65
N LEU A 41 14.37 -4.14 6.66
CA LEU A 41 14.65 -4.36 5.25
C LEU A 41 15.38 -3.13 4.73
N ALA A 42 16.51 -3.36 4.07
CA ALA A 42 17.31 -2.31 3.47
C ALA A 42 17.80 -2.74 2.08
N ASP A 43 18.20 -1.77 1.28
CA ASP A 43 18.90 -1.96 0.01
C ASP A 43 18.16 -2.90 -0.96
N ARG A 44 16.91 -2.55 -1.28
CA ARG A 44 16.04 -3.31 -2.19
C ARG A 44 15.67 -4.71 -1.69
N SER A 45 15.57 -4.87 -0.37
CA SER A 45 15.14 -6.14 0.23
C SER A 45 13.62 -6.30 0.17
N LYS A 46 13.15 -7.56 0.09
CA LYS A 46 11.74 -7.88 -0.12
C LYS A 46 11.24 -8.97 0.83
N ILE A 47 10.03 -8.78 1.36
CA ILE A 47 9.18 -9.87 1.87
C ILE A 47 8.06 -10.02 0.85
N SER A 48 7.83 -11.22 0.31
CA SER A 48 6.78 -11.40 -0.69
C SER A 48 6.02 -12.71 -0.51
N SER A 49 4.70 -12.60 -0.54
CA SER A 49 3.77 -13.71 -0.72
C SER A 49 2.89 -13.48 -1.95
N ASP A 50 3.49 -13.02 -3.04
CA ASP A 50 2.78 -12.77 -4.29
C ASP A 50 2.39 -14.06 -5.01
N SER A 51 1.24 -14.05 -5.68
CA SER A 51 0.92 -15.02 -6.73
C SER A 51 1.31 -14.46 -8.09
N PHE A 52 2.30 -15.05 -8.77
CA PHE A 52 2.71 -14.60 -10.11
C PHE A 52 1.83 -15.16 -11.23
N THR A 53 0.80 -15.93 -10.88
CA THR A 53 0.07 -16.83 -11.77
C THR A 53 -1.42 -16.80 -11.41
N SER A 54 -2.22 -17.79 -11.83
CA SER A 54 -3.69 -17.78 -11.73
C SER A 54 -4.27 -18.09 -10.32
N GLY A 55 -3.56 -17.71 -9.26
CA GLY A 55 -3.97 -17.95 -7.87
C GLY A 55 -4.10 -16.67 -7.06
N ASP A 56 -4.68 -16.78 -5.87
CA ASP A 56 -4.83 -15.67 -4.94
C ASP A 56 -3.48 -15.28 -4.32
N GLY A 57 -3.34 -13.99 -3.99
CA GLY A 57 -2.21 -13.48 -3.22
C GLY A 57 -2.20 -14.06 -1.81
N GLY A 58 -1.00 -14.25 -1.27
CA GLY A 58 -0.78 -14.89 0.02
C GLY A 58 -0.97 -13.95 1.21
N ASN A 59 -0.63 -14.44 2.40
CA ASN A 59 -0.69 -13.66 3.63
C ASN A 59 0.70 -13.30 4.15
N VAL A 60 0.90 -12.07 4.63
CA VAL A 60 2.09 -11.66 5.36
C VAL A 60 1.67 -11.13 6.72
N VAL A 61 2.12 -11.79 7.79
CA VAL A 61 1.86 -11.41 9.18
C VAL A 61 3.18 -11.05 9.85
N ILE A 62 3.29 -9.81 10.33
CA ILE A 62 4.50 -9.31 11.00
C ILE A 62 4.11 -8.87 12.41
N THR A 63 4.80 -9.43 13.41
CA THR A 63 4.75 -8.99 14.80
C THR A 63 6.16 -8.57 15.22
N THR A 64 6.38 -7.28 15.47
CA THR A 64 7.70 -6.79 15.87
C THR A 64 7.63 -5.68 16.92
N GLY A 65 8.75 -5.33 17.55
CA GLY A 65 8.86 -4.08 18.30
C GLY A 65 9.05 -2.91 17.34
N ASP A 66 10.05 -3.03 16.47
CA ASP A 66 10.37 -2.02 15.46
C ASP A 66 10.38 -2.62 14.06
N LEU A 67 9.67 -1.97 13.12
CA LEU A 67 9.68 -2.30 11.70
C LEU A 67 10.32 -1.16 10.90
N GLY A 68 11.40 -1.44 10.18
CA GLY A 68 12.09 -0.48 9.32
C GLY A 68 12.20 -0.97 7.89
N LEU A 69 11.75 -0.17 6.92
CA LEU A 69 12.02 -0.39 5.50
C LEU A 69 12.71 0.84 4.92
N GLU A 70 13.90 0.65 4.35
CA GLU A 70 14.73 1.73 3.81
C GLU A 70 15.28 1.35 2.42
N ASN A 71 15.72 2.34 1.66
CA ASN A 71 16.39 2.18 0.36
C ASN A 71 15.63 1.25 -0.61
N HIS A 72 14.40 1.64 -0.95
CA HIS A 72 13.55 0.95 -1.93
C HIS A 72 13.23 -0.49 -1.54
N SER A 73 12.94 -0.74 -0.26
CA SER A 73 12.56 -2.07 0.24
C SER A 73 11.04 -2.25 0.26
N ALA A 74 10.56 -3.49 0.20
CA ALA A 74 9.12 -3.72 0.15
C ALA A 74 8.60 -4.98 0.84
N ILE A 75 7.33 -4.92 1.23
CA ILE A 75 6.50 -6.06 1.62
C ILE A 75 5.38 -6.20 0.60
N TYR A 76 5.24 -7.37 0.00
CA TYR A 76 4.27 -7.66 -1.07
C TYR A 76 3.33 -8.81 -0.71
N ALA A 77 2.05 -8.63 -1.01
CA ALA A 77 1.03 -9.66 -0.98
C ALA A 77 -0.04 -9.38 -2.05
N GLY A 78 0.28 -9.67 -3.30
CA GLY A 78 -0.59 -9.40 -4.45
C GLY A 78 -0.85 -10.62 -5.34
N SER A 79 -1.76 -10.44 -6.30
CA SER A 79 -1.97 -11.35 -7.44
C SER A 79 -1.61 -10.63 -8.74
N LEU A 80 -0.63 -11.15 -9.47
CA LEU A 80 -0.10 -10.52 -10.67
C LEU A 80 -0.88 -10.91 -11.93
N SER A 81 -1.75 -11.92 -11.85
CA SER A 81 -2.62 -12.38 -12.94
C SER A 81 -4.08 -12.40 -12.47
N THR A 82 -4.80 -13.49 -12.72
CA THR A 82 -6.16 -13.72 -12.20
C THR A 82 -6.09 -14.25 -10.77
N GLY A 83 -6.78 -13.61 -9.84
CA GLY A 83 -6.84 -14.00 -8.44
C GLY A 83 -7.10 -12.79 -7.56
N ASP A 84 -7.62 -13.03 -6.36
CA ASP A 84 -7.83 -11.99 -5.38
C ASP A 84 -6.50 -11.57 -4.74
N GLY A 85 -6.40 -10.32 -4.30
CA GLY A 85 -5.20 -9.78 -3.66
C GLY A 85 -4.99 -10.37 -2.27
N GLY A 86 -3.73 -10.40 -1.84
CA GLY A 86 -3.34 -10.97 -0.55
C GLY A 86 -3.64 -10.08 0.64
N LYS A 87 -3.26 -10.57 1.83
CA LYS A 87 -3.44 -9.85 3.10
C LYS A 87 -2.10 -9.53 3.73
N ILE A 88 -1.95 -8.30 4.22
CA ILE A 88 -0.80 -7.89 5.02
C ILE A 88 -1.32 -7.45 6.39
N GLU A 89 -0.82 -8.06 7.46
CA GLU A 89 -1.08 -7.68 8.85
C GLU A 89 0.21 -7.31 9.56
N ILE A 90 0.30 -6.08 10.07
CA ILE A 90 1.46 -5.58 10.79
C ILE A 90 1.03 -5.16 12.19
N ASN A 91 1.62 -5.80 13.20
CA ASN A 91 1.53 -5.39 14.60
C ASN A 91 2.94 -4.98 15.06
N SER A 92 3.13 -3.71 15.38
CA SER A 92 4.44 -3.19 15.78
C SER A 92 4.32 -2.18 16.93
N ALA A 93 5.38 -1.88 17.67
CA ALA A 93 5.38 -0.66 18.49
C ALA A 93 5.65 0.55 17.58
N SER A 94 6.69 0.47 16.74
CA SER A 94 7.06 1.52 15.79
C SER A 94 7.20 1.00 14.36
N MET A 95 6.90 1.85 13.38
CA MET A 95 7.13 1.57 11.96
C MET A 95 7.71 2.80 11.26
N THR A 96 8.84 2.63 10.57
CA THR A 96 9.42 3.64 9.69
C THR A 96 9.61 3.08 8.28
N LEU A 97 9.00 3.74 7.29
CA LEU A 97 9.36 3.55 5.89
C LEU A 97 10.04 4.82 5.41
N ALA A 98 11.17 4.65 4.73
CA ALA A 98 11.93 5.73 4.14
C ALA A 98 12.41 5.37 2.73
N ASP A 99 12.81 6.40 1.99
CA ASP A 99 13.58 6.27 0.75
C ASP A 99 12.94 5.33 -0.26
N LYS A 100 11.68 5.62 -0.61
CA LYS A 100 10.89 4.93 -1.64
C LYS A 100 10.59 3.47 -1.34
N SER A 101 10.47 3.16 -0.05
CA SER A 101 10.03 1.85 0.41
C SER A 101 8.50 1.73 0.40
N ALA A 102 7.99 0.50 0.33
CA ALA A 102 6.56 0.28 0.19
C ALA A 102 6.00 -0.96 0.90
N VAL A 103 4.74 -0.89 1.33
CA VAL A 103 3.90 -2.06 1.68
C VAL A 103 2.78 -2.15 0.66
N VAL A 104 2.66 -3.28 -0.02
CA VAL A 104 1.82 -3.37 -1.23
C VAL A 104 0.96 -4.63 -1.24
N ALA A 105 -0.36 -4.44 -1.36
CA ALA A 105 -1.32 -5.50 -1.60
C ALA A 105 -2.13 -5.17 -2.87
N ASP A 106 -1.72 -5.74 -4.00
CA ASP A 106 -2.27 -5.38 -5.31
C ASP A 106 -2.80 -6.55 -6.15
N VAL A 107 -3.63 -6.21 -7.13
CA VAL A 107 -4.11 -7.10 -8.19
C VAL A 107 -3.78 -6.47 -9.54
N ARG A 108 -3.04 -7.18 -10.39
CA ARG A 108 -2.51 -6.62 -11.65
C ARG A 108 -3.26 -7.02 -12.91
N ALA A 109 -4.09 -8.07 -12.91
CA ALA A 109 -4.96 -8.38 -14.03
C ALA A 109 -6.45 -8.36 -13.65
N SER A 110 -6.92 -9.33 -12.86
CA SER A 110 -8.33 -9.39 -12.47
C SER A 110 -8.56 -10.15 -11.18
N GLY A 111 -9.38 -9.61 -10.31
CA GLY A 111 -9.75 -10.16 -9.01
C GLY A 111 -10.09 -9.04 -8.06
N GLN A 112 -10.52 -9.37 -6.85
CA GLN A 112 -10.82 -8.42 -5.79
C GLN A 112 -9.52 -7.95 -5.13
N GLY A 113 -9.46 -6.68 -4.76
CA GLY A 113 -8.31 -6.12 -4.06
C GLY A 113 -8.09 -6.78 -2.70
N GLY A 114 -6.82 -6.87 -2.31
CA GLY A 114 -6.40 -7.40 -1.03
C GLY A 114 -6.66 -6.45 0.14
N SER A 115 -6.05 -6.73 1.29
CA SER A 115 -6.17 -5.88 2.47
C SER A 115 -4.84 -5.65 3.19
N ILE A 116 -4.70 -4.46 3.76
CA ILE A 116 -3.55 -4.09 4.60
C ILE A 116 -4.10 -3.59 5.95
N GLY A 117 -3.80 -4.33 7.02
CA GLY A 117 -4.14 -3.95 8.39
C GLY A 117 -2.87 -3.64 9.18
N ILE A 118 -2.80 -2.46 9.79
CA ILE A 118 -1.63 -2.03 10.56
C ILE A 118 -2.09 -1.53 11.92
N LYS A 119 -1.48 -2.06 12.98
CA LYS A 119 -1.69 -1.63 14.37
C LYS A 119 -0.35 -1.34 15.02
N LEU A 120 -0.16 -0.11 15.52
CA LEU A 120 1.10 0.30 16.13
C LEU A 120 0.95 1.50 17.07
N GLU A 121 2.04 1.93 17.72
CA GLU A 121 2.04 3.15 18.55
C GLU A 121 2.48 4.37 17.73
N GLU A 122 3.51 4.22 16.88
CA GLU A 122 4.06 5.29 16.04
C GLU A 122 4.35 4.82 14.62
N MET A 123 3.83 5.58 13.64
CA MET A 123 4.10 5.39 12.21
C MET A 123 4.75 6.63 11.63
N LYS A 124 5.88 6.44 10.95
CA LYS A 124 6.53 7.45 10.13
C LYS A 124 6.72 6.93 8.70
N LEU A 125 6.14 7.63 7.73
CA LEU A 125 6.40 7.43 6.32
C LEU A 125 7.11 8.68 5.76
N ASP A 126 8.26 8.49 5.15
CA ASP A 126 9.04 9.53 4.49
C ASP A 126 9.31 9.11 3.04
N ASN A 127 8.77 9.86 2.06
CA ASN A 127 8.80 9.53 0.64
C ASN A 127 8.58 8.03 0.36
N SER A 128 7.51 7.46 0.93
CA SER A 128 7.22 6.02 0.94
C SER A 128 5.71 5.75 0.89
N LEU A 129 5.32 4.52 0.55
CA LEU A 129 3.92 4.21 0.27
C LEU A 129 3.40 2.98 1.03
N ILE A 130 2.19 3.09 1.56
CA ILE A 130 1.31 1.95 1.84
C ILE A 130 0.27 1.94 0.72
N PHE A 131 0.27 0.89 -0.10
CA PHE A 131 -0.40 0.91 -1.39
C PHE A 131 -1.26 -0.33 -1.61
N GLY A 132 -2.56 -0.11 -1.70
CA GLY A 132 -3.51 -1.08 -2.18
C GLY A 132 -3.91 -0.73 -3.61
N SER A 133 -3.92 -1.69 -4.54
CA SER A 133 -4.49 -1.38 -5.85
C SER A 133 -5.09 -2.55 -6.60
N THR A 134 -6.14 -2.29 -7.36
CA THR A 134 -6.79 -3.31 -8.19
C THR A 134 -6.85 -2.86 -9.64
N THR A 135 -6.41 -3.76 -10.52
CA THR A 135 -6.62 -3.68 -11.96
C THR A 135 -7.83 -4.54 -12.34
N GLY A 136 -8.52 -4.17 -13.41
CA GLY A 136 -9.69 -4.91 -13.89
C GLY A 136 -10.99 -4.50 -13.19
N SER A 137 -11.96 -5.41 -13.16
CA SER A 137 -13.34 -5.13 -12.72
C SER A 137 -13.58 -5.30 -11.22
N GLY A 138 -12.62 -5.84 -10.47
CA GLY A 138 -12.79 -6.09 -9.04
C GLY A 138 -12.63 -4.85 -8.19
N LYS A 139 -13.15 -4.90 -6.96
CA LYS A 139 -13.09 -3.77 -6.02
C LYS A 139 -11.64 -3.48 -5.60
N GLY A 140 -11.32 -2.22 -5.33
CA GLY A 140 -10.03 -1.80 -4.79
C GLY A 140 -9.75 -2.34 -3.39
N SER A 141 -8.47 -2.39 -3.03
CA SER A 141 -8.02 -2.89 -1.73
C SER A 141 -8.48 -2.01 -0.56
N SER A 142 -8.70 -2.63 0.61
CA SER A 142 -8.99 -1.91 1.85
C SER A 142 -7.74 -1.78 2.71
N ILE A 143 -7.51 -0.60 3.28
CA ILE A 143 -6.38 -0.31 4.16
C ILE A 143 -6.91 0.25 5.47
N THR A 144 -6.52 -0.38 6.57
CA THR A 144 -6.88 0.06 7.93
C THR A 144 -5.61 0.31 8.73
N VAL A 145 -5.52 1.47 9.37
CA VAL A 145 -4.38 1.84 10.22
C VAL A 145 -4.88 2.34 11.57
N GLU A 146 -4.44 1.68 12.64
CA GLU A 146 -4.63 2.10 14.03
C GLU A 146 -3.27 2.50 14.62
N SER A 147 -3.12 3.76 15.04
CA SER A 147 -1.86 4.29 15.57
C SER A 147 -2.04 5.30 16.70
N GLY A 148 -1.06 5.46 17.58
CA GLY A 148 -0.99 6.65 18.43
C GLY A 148 -0.64 7.91 17.62
N LEU A 149 0.39 7.81 16.79
CA LEU A 149 0.92 8.90 15.97
C LEU A 149 1.13 8.46 14.53
N ILE A 150 0.68 9.27 13.56
CA ILE A 150 0.97 9.09 12.14
C ILE A 150 1.67 10.34 11.61
N SER A 151 2.81 10.16 10.97
CA SER A 151 3.53 11.21 10.25
C SER A 151 3.78 10.80 8.79
N LEU A 152 3.20 11.55 7.86
CA LEU A 152 3.38 11.38 6.42
C LEU A 152 4.17 12.57 5.87
N LEU A 153 5.40 12.31 5.42
CA LEU A 153 6.36 13.34 5.05
C LEU A 153 6.86 13.16 3.61
N ASN A 154 7.18 14.29 2.98
CA ASN A 154 7.93 14.36 1.72
C ASN A 154 7.37 13.43 0.62
N GLY A 155 6.06 13.52 0.35
CA GLY A 155 5.38 12.72 -0.67
C GLY A 155 4.92 11.34 -0.22
N ALA A 156 5.02 11.02 1.07
CA ALA A 156 4.54 9.76 1.60
C ALA A 156 3.02 9.62 1.52
N ARG A 157 2.53 8.44 1.12
CA ARG A 157 1.09 8.19 0.94
C ARG A 157 0.61 6.88 1.54
N ILE A 158 -0.62 6.92 2.04
CA ILE A 158 -1.46 5.73 2.22
C ILE A 158 -2.52 5.81 1.13
N GLU A 159 -2.47 4.88 0.19
CA GLU A 159 -3.25 4.99 -1.04
C GLU A 159 -3.95 3.69 -1.41
N SER A 160 -5.24 3.79 -1.73
CA SER A 160 -6.03 2.70 -2.32
C SER A 160 -6.53 3.13 -3.70
N ALA A 161 -6.02 2.49 -4.75
CA ALA A 161 -6.23 2.92 -6.12
C ALA A 161 -6.87 1.84 -7.01
N THR A 162 -7.73 2.24 -7.93
CA THR A 162 -8.19 1.36 -9.03
C THR A 162 -7.87 1.95 -10.39
N SER A 163 -7.42 1.08 -11.30
CA SER A 163 -7.13 1.46 -12.69
C SER A 163 -8.12 0.85 -13.69
N GLY A 164 -8.96 -0.09 -13.26
CA GLY A 164 -10.00 -0.71 -14.09
C GLY A 164 -11.43 -0.32 -13.69
N ALA A 165 -12.41 -1.05 -14.21
CA ALA A 165 -13.84 -0.74 -14.05
C ALA A 165 -14.37 -0.90 -12.61
N GLY A 166 -13.61 -1.52 -11.70
CA GLY A 166 -14.02 -1.67 -10.30
C GLY A 166 -13.87 -0.37 -9.49
N ALA A 167 -14.76 -0.19 -8.51
CA ALA A 167 -14.68 0.93 -7.57
C ALA A 167 -13.44 0.79 -6.68
N ALA A 168 -12.79 1.91 -6.35
CA ALA A 168 -11.69 1.93 -5.40
C ALA A 168 -12.14 1.51 -3.99
N GLY A 169 -11.18 1.04 -3.19
CA GLY A 169 -11.47 0.50 -1.87
C GLY A 169 -11.58 1.59 -0.82
N SER A 170 -11.33 1.23 0.43
CA SER A 170 -11.48 2.13 1.58
C SER A 170 -10.16 2.36 2.29
N LEU A 171 -9.98 3.57 2.82
CA LEU A 171 -8.99 3.90 3.84
C LEU A 171 -9.71 4.19 5.16
N GLU A 172 -9.33 3.47 6.21
CA GLU A 172 -9.82 3.71 7.57
C GLU A 172 -8.63 3.99 8.48
N ILE A 173 -8.54 5.23 8.95
CA ILE A 173 -7.42 5.73 9.75
C ILE A 173 -7.95 6.10 11.12
N GLU A 174 -7.44 5.43 12.14
CA GLU A 174 -7.68 5.74 13.55
C GLU A 174 -6.36 6.12 14.20
N ALA A 175 -6.20 7.39 14.58
CA ALA A 175 -5.02 7.80 15.31
C ALA A 175 -5.23 8.99 16.25
N VAL A 176 -4.44 9.08 17.33
CA VAL A 176 -4.54 10.23 18.23
C VAL A 176 -4.11 11.50 17.49
N ASN A 177 -2.92 11.49 16.89
CA ASN A 177 -2.40 12.63 16.13
C ASN A 177 -1.97 12.19 14.73
N ILE A 178 -2.39 12.97 13.74
CA ILE A 178 -2.04 12.75 12.32
C ILE A 178 -1.38 14.03 11.80
N SER A 179 -0.18 13.90 11.25
CA SER A 179 0.54 14.98 10.59
C SER A 179 0.86 14.60 9.14
N ILE A 180 0.45 15.43 8.19
CA ILE A 180 0.64 15.23 6.77
C ILE A 180 1.33 16.46 6.19
N ALA A 181 2.56 16.31 5.70
CA ALA A 181 3.34 17.45 5.24
C ALA A 181 4.28 17.15 4.08
N GLY A 182 4.49 18.17 3.25
CA GLY A 182 5.51 18.17 2.21
C GLY A 182 5.17 17.37 0.96
N GLU A 183 6.07 17.44 0.00
CA GLU A 183 5.99 16.75 -1.29
C GLU A 183 7.30 16.02 -1.56
N GLY A 184 7.25 14.97 -2.37
CA GLY A 184 8.42 14.20 -2.78
C GLY A 184 8.29 13.69 -4.20
N GLU A 185 9.39 13.21 -4.76
CA GLU A 185 9.36 12.56 -6.07
C GLU A 185 8.61 11.24 -6.01
N GLY A 186 7.53 11.13 -6.77
CA GLY A 186 6.73 9.91 -6.84
C GLY A 186 7.50 8.76 -7.49
N PHE A 187 7.21 7.54 -7.06
CA PHE A 187 7.74 6.29 -7.61
C PHE A 187 6.61 5.26 -7.78
N ASP A 188 6.88 4.18 -8.51
CA ASP A 188 5.93 3.07 -8.62
C ASP A 188 6.14 2.05 -7.48
N PRO A 189 5.23 1.94 -6.50
CA PRO A 189 5.39 0.98 -5.40
C PRO A 189 5.32 -0.48 -5.87
N LYS A 190 4.75 -0.74 -7.05
CA LYS A 190 4.68 -2.08 -7.66
C LYS A 190 6.02 -2.57 -8.21
N ASP A 191 6.95 -1.63 -8.43
CA ASP A 191 8.28 -1.88 -8.94
C ASP A 191 9.30 -1.00 -8.22
N ILE A 192 9.72 -1.43 -7.03
CA ILE A 192 10.77 -0.75 -6.25
C ILE A 192 12.15 -0.73 -6.91
N GLU A 193 12.36 -1.48 -7.99
CA GLU A 193 13.57 -1.38 -8.81
C GLU A 193 13.44 -0.30 -9.89
N GLY A 194 12.23 0.18 -10.12
CA GLY A 194 11.91 1.31 -10.98
C GLY A 194 12.51 2.62 -10.47
N GLY A 195 12.65 3.56 -11.39
CA GLY A 195 13.09 4.92 -11.10
C GLY A 195 11.97 5.83 -10.61
N GLU A 196 12.33 7.07 -10.29
CA GLU A 196 11.36 8.14 -10.04
C GLU A 196 10.52 8.43 -11.28
N THR A 197 9.29 8.86 -11.04
CA THR A 197 8.34 9.26 -12.07
C THR A 197 8.66 10.63 -12.67
N GLY A 198 9.58 11.39 -12.06
CA GLY A 198 9.87 12.79 -12.41
C GLY A 198 8.72 13.74 -12.09
N LYS A 199 7.75 13.31 -11.28
CA LYS A 199 6.61 14.12 -10.83
C LYS A 199 6.63 14.21 -9.32
N MET A 200 6.35 15.41 -8.82
CA MET A 200 6.13 15.63 -7.39
C MET A 200 4.75 15.12 -7.00
N ALA A 201 4.68 14.51 -5.83
CA ALA A 201 3.46 14.06 -5.18
C ALA A 201 3.42 14.63 -3.76
N SER A 202 2.31 15.25 -3.38
CA SER A 202 2.08 15.69 -2.00
C SER A 202 1.84 14.49 -1.10
N SER A 203 2.30 14.57 0.15
CA SER A 203 2.01 13.56 1.18
C SER A 203 0.52 13.48 1.44
N GLY A 204 -0.03 12.30 1.74
CA GLY A 204 -1.47 12.22 1.93
C GLY A 204 -2.13 10.87 2.13
N LEU A 205 -3.44 10.95 2.34
CA LEU A 205 -4.38 9.83 2.32
C LEU A 205 -5.17 9.92 1.02
N VAL A 206 -5.12 8.88 0.19
CA VAL A 206 -5.66 8.97 -1.17
C VAL A 206 -6.46 7.73 -1.52
N THR A 207 -7.69 7.92 -1.98
CA THR A 207 -8.37 6.90 -2.77
C THR A 207 -8.59 7.42 -4.17
N SER A 208 -8.20 6.64 -5.18
CA SER A 208 -8.29 7.09 -6.55
C SER A 208 -8.81 6.04 -7.51
N THR A 209 -9.47 6.48 -8.57
CA THR A 209 -9.87 5.65 -9.70
C THR A 209 -9.48 6.34 -11.00
N ARG A 210 -9.05 5.57 -11.99
CA ARG A 210 -8.66 6.07 -13.32
C ARG A 210 -9.61 5.68 -14.45
N SER A 211 -10.68 4.96 -14.15
CA SER A 211 -11.60 4.40 -15.14
C SER A 211 -13.06 4.62 -14.74
N GLU A 212 -13.93 3.65 -14.99
CA GLU A 212 -15.39 3.76 -14.79
C GLU A 212 -15.84 3.55 -13.35
N GLY A 213 -15.06 2.85 -12.52
CA GLY A 213 -15.39 2.62 -11.12
C GLY A 213 -15.31 3.91 -10.30
N ALA A 214 -16.17 4.08 -9.30
CA ALA A 214 -16.13 5.24 -8.39
C ALA A 214 -14.87 5.24 -7.53
N ALA A 215 -14.44 6.43 -7.09
CA ALA A 215 -13.36 6.56 -6.11
C ALA A 215 -13.83 6.06 -4.74
N GLY A 216 -12.85 5.82 -3.87
CA GLY A 216 -13.02 5.08 -2.63
C GLY A 216 -13.60 5.92 -1.49
N THR A 217 -13.58 5.37 -0.29
CA THR A 217 -13.93 6.12 0.91
C THR A 217 -12.70 6.34 1.78
N ILE A 218 -12.61 7.50 2.41
CA ILE A 218 -11.60 7.81 3.42
C ILE A 218 -12.34 8.16 4.72
N SER A 219 -12.06 7.43 5.78
CA SER A 219 -12.52 7.73 7.14
C SER A 219 -11.31 8.02 8.02
N VAL A 220 -11.26 9.21 8.61
CA VAL A 220 -10.21 9.63 9.53
C VAL A 220 -10.82 9.92 10.88
N ASN A 221 -10.40 9.20 11.92
CA ASN A 221 -10.86 9.38 13.30
C ASN A 221 -9.66 9.63 14.21
N GLY A 222 -9.80 10.58 15.14
CA GLY A 222 -8.67 10.97 15.97
C GLY A 222 -8.88 12.20 16.85
N SER A 223 -7.78 12.71 17.41
CA SER A 223 -7.80 13.95 18.21
C SER A 223 -7.39 15.18 17.39
N VAL A 224 -6.33 15.06 16.59
CA VAL A 224 -5.79 16.18 15.80
C VAL A 224 -5.38 15.69 14.41
N LEU A 225 -5.78 16.44 13.38
CA LEU A 225 -5.26 16.33 12.01
C LEU A 225 -4.56 17.63 11.62
N ASP A 226 -3.24 17.59 11.48
CA ASP A 226 -2.40 18.69 11.02
C ASP A 226 -1.94 18.44 9.58
N MET A 227 -2.35 19.31 8.66
CA MET A 227 -1.99 19.27 7.25
C MET A 227 -1.18 20.52 6.88
N MET A 228 0.06 20.32 6.44
CA MET A 228 0.98 21.38 5.98
C MET A 228 1.40 21.11 4.53
N GLY A 229 0.57 21.52 3.57
CA GLY A 229 0.72 21.10 2.17
C GLY A 229 0.44 19.61 1.94
N GLY A 230 -0.28 18.98 2.87
CA GLY A 230 -0.74 17.58 2.76
C GLY A 230 -2.07 17.47 2.02
N LEU A 231 -2.39 16.25 1.58
CA LEU A 231 -3.58 15.93 0.79
C LEU A 231 -4.44 14.85 1.47
N VAL A 232 -5.75 15.06 1.55
CA VAL A 232 -6.74 14.00 1.85
C VAL A 232 -7.80 13.97 0.74
N SER A 233 -7.72 12.99 -0.15
CA SER A 233 -8.51 13.03 -1.40
C SER A 233 -9.12 11.69 -1.78
N SER A 234 -10.43 11.70 -2.00
CA SER A 234 -11.13 10.64 -2.73
C SER A 234 -11.59 11.14 -4.09
N SER A 235 -10.82 10.86 -5.14
CA SER A 235 -11.03 11.45 -6.47
C SER A 235 -11.04 10.44 -7.61
N SER A 236 -11.84 10.75 -8.62
CA SER A 236 -11.87 10.05 -9.90
C SER A 236 -11.28 10.94 -10.97
N VAL A 237 -10.32 10.39 -11.74
CA VAL A 237 -9.81 11.02 -12.97
C VAL A 237 -10.37 10.34 -14.23
N GLY A 238 -11.27 9.37 -14.06
CA GLY A 238 -11.98 8.67 -15.13
C GLY A 238 -13.46 9.05 -15.19
N ASN A 239 -14.30 8.13 -15.68
CA ASN A 239 -15.76 8.32 -15.78
C ASN A 239 -16.51 8.01 -14.47
N GLY A 240 -15.84 7.39 -13.50
CA GLY A 240 -16.42 7.13 -12.18
C GLY A 240 -16.66 8.39 -11.37
N ASN A 241 -17.56 8.32 -10.40
CA ASN A 241 -17.79 9.42 -9.45
C ASN A 241 -16.62 9.57 -8.48
N ALA A 242 -16.38 10.80 -8.00
CA ALA A 242 -15.57 11.01 -6.79
C ALA A 242 -16.22 10.30 -5.59
N GLY A 243 -15.41 9.97 -4.59
CA GLY A 243 -15.87 9.22 -3.43
C GLY A 243 -16.07 10.11 -2.22
N GLU A 244 -16.05 9.51 -1.04
CA GLU A 244 -16.36 10.19 0.21
C GLU A 244 -15.13 10.34 1.09
N VAL A 245 -15.00 11.51 1.73
CA VAL A 245 -14.01 11.77 2.77
C VAL A 245 -14.75 12.21 4.03
N THR A 246 -14.59 11.46 5.11
CA THR A 246 -15.14 11.74 6.43
C THR A 246 -14.00 11.94 7.41
N ILE A 247 -13.95 13.11 8.05
CA ILE A 247 -12.95 13.44 9.07
C ILE A 247 -13.68 13.74 10.38
N THR A 248 -13.42 12.93 11.39
CA THR A 248 -14.00 13.02 12.74
C THR A 248 -12.88 13.25 13.74
N VAL A 249 -12.48 14.51 13.89
CA VAL A 249 -11.51 14.94 14.90
C VAL A 249 -11.98 16.22 15.60
N PRO A 250 -11.64 16.44 16.87
CA PRO A 250 -11.83 17.70 17.57
C PRO A 250 -11.12 18.90 16.90
N GLU A 251 -9.95 18.67 16.27
CA GLU A 251 -9.16 19.75 15.69
C GLU A 251 -8.54 19.37 14.33
N VAL A 252 -8.79 20.20 13.31
CA VAL A 252 -8.14 20.12 12.00
C VAL A 252 -7.40 21.43 11.75
N ARG A 253 -6.11 21.35 11.41
CA ARG A 253 -5.31 22.51 10.97
C ARG A 253 -4.86 22.29 9.54
N VAL A 254 -5.32 23.14 8.63
CA VAL A 254 -4.89 23.14 7.23
C VAL A 254 -4.05 24.38 6.96
N LEU A 255 -2.78 24.17 6.63
CA LEU A 255 -1.76 25.19 6.46
C LEU A 255 -1.02 24.97 5.14
N ALA A 256 -0.37 26.04 4.65
CA ALA A 256 0.57 25.99 3.54
C ALA A 256 0.05 25.31 2.25
N GLY A 257 -1.24 25.47 1.95
CA GLY A 257 -1.85 24.88 0.74
C GLY A 257 -2.21 23.40 0.87
N GLY A 258 -2.47 22.89 2.08
CA GLY A 258 -3.09 21.57 2.23
C GLY A 258 -4.48 21.52 1.60
N GLU A 259 -4.83 20.37 1.02
CA GLU A 259 -6.06 20.12 0.24
C GLU A 259 -6.87 18.93 0.77
#